data_AF-A0A7C3GRV9-F1
#
_entry.id   AF-A0A7C3GRV9-F1
#
_cell.length_a   1.000
_cell.length_b   1.000
_cell.length_c   1.000
_cell.angle_alpha   90.00
_cell.angle_beta   90.00
_cell.angle_gamma   90.00
#
_symmetry.space_group_name_H-M   'P 1'
#
loop_
_entity.id
_entity.type
_entity.pdbx_description
1 polymer ?
#
loop_
_entity_poly.entity_id
_entity_poly.type
_entity_poly.pdbx_seq_one_letter_code
_entity_poly.pdbx_strand_id
1 'polypeptide(L)'
;DPGKDTLVYMQNNEPISLYCADETDGESLRPCQQVVETLLQYGTDSGDTSPALATECTGNEDATVFVCKLREGVTFHDGSKFDANDVIASWAAGIDAANPLHTGNTGGFDYYDYLWDSLINKADE
;
A
#
# COMPACT_ATOMS: atom_id res chain seq x y z
N ASP A 1 -19.57 -23.84 3.24
CA ASP A 1 -18.38 -24.71 3.25
C ASP A 1 -18.64 -25.93 2.36
N PRO A 2 -18.07 -25.98 1.15
CA PRO A 2 -18.12 -27.15 0.26
C PRO A 2 -17.06 -28.23 0.59
N GLY A 3 -16.39 -28.16 1.75
CA GLY A 3 -15.45 -29.18 2.23
C GLY A 3 -14.06 -29.11 1.61
N LYS A 4 -13.62 -27.94 1.15
CA LYS A 4 -12.27 -27.70 0.63
C LYS A 4 -11.76 -26.33 1.08
N ASP A 5 -10.51 -26.29 1.54
CA ASP A 5 -9.77 -25.06 1.88
C ASP A 5 -9.20 -24.36 0.64
N THR A 6 -9.89 -24.46 -0.50
CA THR A 6 -9.43 -23.92 -1.77
C THR A 6 -10.53 -23.12 -2.42
N LEU A 7 -10.26 -21.83 -2.63
CA LEU A 7 -11.05 -20.95 -3.48
C LEU A 7 -10.39 -20.87 -4.85
N VAL A 8 -11.15 -21.13 -5.91
CA VAL A 8 -10.73 -20.86 -7.29
C VAL A 8 -11.44 -19.60 -7.76
N TYR A 9 -10.66 -18.57 -8.05
CA TYR A 9 -11.13 -17.29 -8.56
C TYR A 9 -10.65 -17.10 -10.00
N MET A 10 -11.50 -16.51 -10.84
CA MET A 10 -11.18 -16.12 -12.21
C MET A 10 -11.38 -14.62 -12.34
N GLN A 11 -10.40 -13.92 -12.90
CA GLN A 11 -10.50 -12.50 -13.24
C GLN A 11 -10.44 -12.27 -14.75
N ASN A 12 -10.69 -11.02 -15.14
CA ASN A 12 -10.89 -10.63 -16.52
C ASN A 12 -9.60 -10.58 -17.35
N ASN A 13 -8.46 -10.29 -16.71
CA ASN A 13 -7.16 -10.20 -17.38
C ASN A 13 -6.00 -10.63 -16.47
N GLU A 14 -4.82 -10.83 -17.05
CA GLU A 14 -3.57 -11.03 -16.30
C GLU A 14 -3.19 -9.73 -15.54
N PRO A 15 -2.68 -9.82 -14.30
CA PRO A 15 -2.06 -8.68 -13.62
C PRO A 15 -0.94 -8.07 -14.47
N ILE A 16 -0.86 -6.75 -14.54
CA ILE A 16 0.18 -6.08 -15.32
C ILE A 16 1.53 -6.16 -14.58
N SER A 17 1.48 -6.00 -13.25
CA SER A 17 2.62 -6.13 -12.35
C SER A 17 2.15 -6.56 -10.96
N LEU A 18 3.12 -6.92 -10.11
CA LEU A 18 2.91 -7.10 -8.67
C LEU A 18 3.68 -6.07 -7.84
N TYR A 19 4.25 -5.03 -8.47
CA TYR A 19 4.70 -3.86 -7.72
C TYR A 19 3.51 -2.91 -7.47
N CYS A 20 2.74 -3.23 -6.43
CA CYS A 20 1.42 -2.67 -6.15
C CYS A 20 1.35 -1.13 -6.06
N ALA A 21 2.46 -0.46 -5.72
CA ALA A 21 2.50 1.00 -5.56
C ALA A 21 2.41 1.78 -6.88
N ASP A 22 2.72 1.13 -8.01
CA ASP A 22 2.76 1.74 -9.34
C ASP A 22 1.61 1.25 -10.25
N GLU A 23 0.63 0.54 -9.69
CA GLU A 23 -0.52 0.01 -10.44
C GLU A 23 -1.82 0.70 -10.04
N THR A 24 -2.72 0.85 -11.01
CA THR A 24 -4.03 1.51 -10.84
C THR A 24 -5.21 0.64 -11.25
N ASP A 25 -4.96 -0.53 -11.83
CA ASP A 25 -5.99 -1.44 -12.32
C ASP A 25 -6.38 -2.50 -11.28
N GLY A 26 -7.64 -2.95 -11.35
CA GLY A 26 -8.15 -3.94 -10.41
C GLY A 26 -7.49 -5.32 -10.55
N GLU A 27 -6.95 -5.66 -11.71
CA GLU A 27 -6.44 -7.00 -12.01
C GLU A 27 -5.08 -7.21 -11.37
N SER A 28 -4.28 -6.15 -11.26
CA SER A 28 -3.06 -6.07 -10.46
C SER A 28 -3.34 -5.89 -8.96
N LEU A 29 -4.31 -5.03 -8.60
CA LEU A 29 -4.56 -4.71 -7.19
C LEU A 29 -5.22 -5.86 -6.39
N ARG A 30 -6.01 -6.73 -7.02
CA ARG A 30 -6.64 -7.89 -6.35
C ARG A 30 -5.61 -8.86 -5.73
N PRO A 31 -4.63 -9.41 -6.47
CA PRO A 31 -3.60 -10.24 -5.87
C PRO A 31 -2.70 -9.46 -4.92
N CYS A 32 -2.42 -8.18 -5.19
CA CYS A 32 -1.67 -7.30 -4.29
C CYS A 32 -2.28 -7.28 -2.88
N GLN A 33 -3.59 -7.08 -2.76
CA GLN A 33 -4.30 -7.08 -1.47
C GLN A 33 -4.21 -8.42 -0.70
N GLN A 34 -3.77 -9.50 -1.34
CA GLN A 34 -3.56 -10.80 -0.68
C GLN A 34 -2.15 -10.97 -0.13
N VAL A 35 -1.18 -10.16 -0.58
CA VAL A 35 0.25 -10.33 -0.27
C VAL A 35 0.90 -9.11 0.39
N VAL A 36 0.26 -7.94 0.33
CA VAL A 36 0.68 -6.73 1.06
C VAL A 36 -0.43 -6.29 2.02
N GLU A 37 -0.03 -5.67 3.12
CA GLU A 37 -0.95 -5.11 4.12
C GLU A 37 -0.67 -3.62 4.30
N THR A 38 -1.71 -2.81 4.51
CA THR A 38 -1.63 -1.35 4.70
C THR A 38 -1.58 -0.98 6.18
N LEU A 39 -1.30 0.28 6.51
CA LEU A 39 -1.39 0.77 7.90
C LEU A 39 -2.83 0.70 8.44
N LEU A 40 -3.78 1.11 7.61
CA LEU A 40 -5.23 1.07 7.88
C LEU A 40 -5.93 0.38 6.71
N GLN A 41 -7.05 -0.28 6.97
CA GLN A 41 -7.84 -0.98 5.96
C GLN A 41 -9.31 -0.53 6.02
N TYR A 42 -10.03 -0.69 4.91
CA TYR A 42 -11.48 -0.45 4.88
C TYR A 42 -12.28 -1.63 5.44
N GLY A 43 -13.45 -1.33 5.99
CA GLY A 43 -14.44 -2.35 6.31
C GLY A 43 -14.95 -3.05 5.04
N THR A 44 -15.30 -4.33 5.14
CA THR A 44 -15.70 -5.18 3.98
C THR A 44 -16.76 -4.54 3.08
N ASP A 45 -17.71 -3.81 3.67
CA ASP A 45 -18.81 -3.15 2.97
C ASP A 45 -19.02 -1.70 3.44
N SER A 46 -17.96 -1.05 3.96
CA SER A 46 -18.04 0.35 4.40
C SER A 46 -16.79 1.15 4.07
N GLY A 47 -16.94 2.47 3.96
CA GLY A 47 -15.83 3.41 3.85
C GLY A 47 -15.14 3.68 5.20
N ASP A 48 -15.57 3.01 6.27
CA ASP A 48 -14.93 3.17 7.58
C ASP A 48 -13.54 2.53 7.54
N THR A 49 -12.60 3.19 8.19
CA THR A 49 -11.25 2.66 8.34
C THR A 49 -11.12 1.89 9.64
N SER A 50 -10.29 0.85 9.62
CA SER A 50 -9.96 0.02 10.78
C SER A 50 -8.46 -0.24 10.86
N PRO A 51 -7.92 -0.53 12.06
CA PRO A 51 -6.50 -0.85 12.23
C PRO A 51 -6.04 -2.07 11.43
N ALA A 52 -4.87 -1.98 10.79
CA ALA A 52 -4.18 -3.09 10.13
C ALA A 52 -2.74 -3.20 10.66
N LEU A 53 -1.71 -2.82 9.88
CA LEU A 53 -0.32 -2.74 10.36
C LEU A 53 -0.10 -1.63 11.39
N ALA A 54 -0.94 -0.59 11.39
CA ALA A 54 -1.04 0.35 12.50
C ALA A 54 -2.23 -0.03 13.41
N THR A 55 -2.00 -0.08 14.72
CA THR A 55 -3.07 -0.31 15.71
C THR A 55 -3.88 0.96 15.99
N GLU A 56 -3.29 2.13 15.74
CA GLU A 56 -3.89 3.45 15.94
C GLU A 56 -3.13 4.47 15.08
N CYS A 57 -3.84 5.44 14.51
CA CYS A 57 -3.25 6.64 13.92
C CYS A 57 -4.00 7.87 14.45
N THR A 58 -3.30 8.80 15.09
CA THR A 58 -3.90 9.99 15.70
C THR A 58 -3.41 11.24 14.97
N GLY A 59 -4.35 12.02 14.41
CA GLY A 59 -4.06 13.32 13.81
C GLY A 59 -3.92 14.43 14.86
N ASN A 60 -3.13 15.45 14.55
CA ASN A 60 -3.15 16.73 15.25
C ASN A 60 -4.40 17.56 14.88
N GLU A 61 -4.60 18.70 15.54
CA GLU A 61 -5.83 19.50 15.44
C GLU A 61 -6.15 20.00 14.03
N ASP A 62 -5.13 20.29 13.22
CA ASP A 62 -5.22 20.77 11.84
C ASP A 62 -5.09 19.64 10.80
N ALA A 63 -4.99 18.37 11.23
CA ALA A 63 -4.86 17.18 10.38
C ALA A 63 -3.67 17.25 9.39
N THR A 64 -2.57 17.87 9.82
CA THR A 64 -1.32 17.97 9.04
C THR A 64 -0.26 16.94 9.48
N VAL A 65 -0.39 16.39 10.68
CA VAL A 65 0.52 15.38 11.23
C VAL A 65 -0.29 14.24 11.83
N PHE A 66 -0.01 13.03 11.37
CA PHE A 66 -0.57 11.80 11.92
C PHE A 66 0.52 10.96 12.56
N VAL A 67 0.33 10.57 13.83
CA VAL A 67 1.22 9.66 14.54
C VAL A 67 0.58 8.28 14.60
N CYS A 68 1.20 7.30 13.94
CA CYS A 68 0.71 5.93 13.90
C CYS A 68 1.52 5.01 14.83
N LYS A 69 0.82 4.20 15.64
CA LYS A 69 1.41 3.11 16.44
C LYS A 69 1.38 1.83 15.63
N LEU A 70 2.55 1.24 15.39
CA LEU A 70 2.68 0.03 14.59
C LEU A 70 2.37 -1.23 15.41
N ARG A 71 1.82 -2.24 14.75
CA ARG A 71 1.57 -3.57 15.30
C ARG A 71 2.90 -4.28 15.54
N GLU A 72 3.09 -4.76 16.77
CA GLU A 72 4.29 -5.50 17.15
C GLU A 72 4.24 -6.96 16.69
N GLY A 73 5.43 -7.55 16.49
CA GLY A 73 5.59 -8.98 16.19
C GLY A 73 5.20 -9.38 14.77
N VAL A 74 4.95 -8.42 13.88
CA VAL A 74 4.70 -8.69 12.46
C VAL A 74 6.02 -9.05 11.76
N THR A 75 5.95 -10.06 10.90
CA THR A 75 7.08 -10.51 10.07
C THR A 75 6.65 -10.59 8.62
N PHE A 76 7.55 -10.25 7.71
CA PHE A 76 7.37 -10.51 6.29
C PHE A 76 7.44 -12.01 5.99
N HIS A 77 7.04 -12.39 4.77
CA HIS A 77 7.04 -13.79 4.32
C HIS A 77 8.44 -14.45 4.31
N ASP A 78 9.52 -13.67 4.29
CA ASP A 78 10.90 -14.15 4.39
C ASP A 78 11.41 -14.29 5.83
N GLY A 79 10.60 -13.90 6.83
CA GLY A 79 10.93 -13.94 8.25
C GLY A 79 11.62 -12.68 8.80
N SER A 80 11.89 -11.68 7.97
CA SER A 80 12.34 -10.37 8.45
C SER A 80 11.23 -9.68 9.26
N LYS A 81 11.61 -8.78 10.17
CA LYS A 81 10.66 -8.08 11.05
C LYS A 81 10.17 -6.81 10.39
N PHE A 82 8.89 -6.52 10.55
CA PHE A 82 8.31 -5.24 10.19
C PHE A 82 8.62 -4.18 11.25
N ASP A 83 9.09 -3.02 10.80
CA ASP A 83 9.22 -1.82 11.63
C ASP A 83 8.92 -0.52 10.85
N ALA A 84 9.12 0.62 11.50
CA ALA A 84 8.80 1.93 10.91
C ALA A 84 9.65 2.28 9.69
N ASN A 85 10.85 1.71 9.53
CA ASN A 85 11.68 1.93 8.35
C ASN A 85 11.06 1.32 7.10
N ASP A 86 10.31 0.22 7.22
CA ASP A 86 9.61 -0.39 6.08
C ASP A 86 8.46 0.50 5.59
N VAL A 87 7.77 1.16 6.53
CA VAL A 87 6.75 2.17 6.23
C VAL A 87 7.41 3.34 5.49
N ILE A 88 8.53 3.87 6.01
CA ILE A 88 9.27 4.95 5.38
C ILE A 88 9.75 4.54 3.98
N ALA A 89 10.30 3.34 3.83
CA ALA A 89 10.79 2.85 2.55
C ALA A 89 9.66 2.73 1.52
N SER A 90 8.50 2.20 1.91
CA SER A 90 7.32 2.07 1.04
C SER A 90 6.81 3.43 0.58
N TRP A 91 6.68 4.39 1.52
CA TRP A 91 6.26 5.75 1.21
C TRP A 91 7.27 6.51 0.37
N ALA A 92 8.56 6.42 0.70
CA ALA A 92 9.62 7.08 -0.04
C ALA A 92 9.72 6.56 -1.48
N ALA A 93 9.53 5.25 -1.71
CA ALA A 93 9.45 4.70 -3.05
C ALA A 93 8.24 5.23 -3.83
N GLY A 94 7.11 5.47 -3.16
CA GLY A 94 5.88 5.97 -3.80
C GLY A 94 5.88 7.46 -4.10
N ILE A 95 6.25 8.30 -3.12
CA ILE A 95 6.06 9.75 -3.22
C ILE A 95 7.25 10.50 -3.84
N ASP A 96 8.47 9.96 -3.75
CA ASP A 96 9.70 10.62 -4.19
C ASP A 96 10.17 10.12 -5.55
N ALA A 97 9.97 10.94 -6.59
CA ALA A 97 10.34 10.61 -7.96
C ALA A 97 11.85 10.44 -8.18
N ALA A 98 12.70 10.92 -7.26
CA ALA A 98 14.14 10.72 -7.30
C ALA A 98 14.61 9.47 -6.52
N ASN A 99 13.71 8.78 -5.82
CA ASN A 99 14.07 7.60 -5.04
C ASN A 99 14.50 6.45 -5.97
N PRO A 100 15.61 5.74 -5.69
CA PRO A 100 16.03 4.59 -6.49
C PRO A 100 15.01 3.45 -6.57
N LEU A 101 14.05 3.39 -5.65
CA LEU A 101 12.96 2.42 -5.61
C LEU A 101 11.68 2.94 -6.27
N HIS A 102 11.64 4.20 -6.72
CA HIS A 102 10.55 4.76 -7.54
C HIS A 102 10.67 4.22 -8.98
N THR A 103 10.58 2.91 -9.12
CA THR A 103 10.78 2.18 -10.37
C THR A 103 9.79 1.04 -10.42
N GLY A 104 8.65 1.29 -11.07
CA GLY A 104 7.63 0.29 -11.32
C GLY A 104 7.47 -0.03 -12.80
N ASN A 105 6.30 -0.53 -13.14
CA ASN A 105 5.91 -0.86 -14.51
C ASN A 105 5.77 0.41 -15.38
N THR A 106 5.06 1.41 -14.88
CA THR A 106 4.86 2.71 -15.55
C THR A 106 5.85 3.76 -15.06
N GLY A 107 6.25 3.67 -13.78
CA GLY A 107 7.00 4.71 -13.09
C GLY A 107 6.19 5.98 -12.82
N GLY A 108 4.86 5.91 -12.93
CA GLY A 108 3.96 7.04 -12.74
C GLY A 108 3.52 7.23 -11.29
N PHE A 109 3.37 6.13 -10.53
CA PHE A 109 2.89 6.15 -9.15
C PHE A 109 1.63 7.03 -8.98
N ASP A 110 0.71 6.92 -9.93
CA ASP A 110 -0.39 7.88 -10.17
C ASP A 110 -1.21 8.20 -8.92
N TYR A 111 -1.44 7.23 -8.02
CA TYR A 111 -2.18 7.48 -6.78
C TYR A 111 -1.42 8.39 -5.82
N TYR A 112 -0.09 8.28 -5.73
CA TYR A 112 0.72 9.19 -4.92
C TYR A 112 0.70 10.60 -5.50
N ASP A 113 0.87 10.73 -6.82
CA ASP A 113 0.81 12.01 -7.54
C ASP A 113 -0.55 12.70 -7.36
N TYR A 114 -1.64 11.94 -7.53
CA TYR A 114 -3.00 12.46 -7.44
C TYR A 114 -3.43 12.80 -6.00
N LEU A 115 -3.15 11.93 -5.02
CA LEU A 115 -3.64 12.12 -3.65
C LEU A 115 -2.86 13.21 -2.89
N TRP A 116 -1.59 13.45 -3.24
CA TRP A 116 -0.70 14.36 -2.52
C TRP A 116 -0.25 15.59 -3.30
N ASP A 117 -1.00 15.96 -4.34
CA ASP A 117 -0.78 17.20 -5.10
C ASP A 117 0.63 17.27 -5.71
N SER A 118 1.01 16.20 -6.41
CA SER A 118 2.32 15.91 -7.03
C SER A 118 3.26 15.03 -6.21
N LEU A 119 4.05 14.23 -6.94
CA LEU A 119 5.26 13.60 -6.42
C LEU A 119 6.31 14.65 -6.00
N ILE A 120 7.06 14.36 -4.95
CA ILE A 120 8.22 15.17 -4.56
C ILE A 120 9.41 14.86 -5.47
N ASN A 121 10.28 15.86 -5.70
CA ASN A 121 11.44 15.77 -6.60
C ASN A 121 11.12 15.36 -8.05
N LYS A 122 9.85 15.47 -8.47
CA LYS A 122 9.45 15.37 -9.87
C LYS A 122 10.11 16.52 -10.65
N ALA A 123 10.70 16.23 -11.80
CA ALA A 123 11.27 17.27 -12.65
C ALA A 123 10.13 18.18 -13.17
N ASP A 124 10.36 19.49 -13.18
CA ASP A 124 9.43 20.44 -13.79
C ASP A 124 9.29 20.12 -15.30
N GLU A 125 8.06 20.11 -15.80
CA GLU A 125 7.74 19.99 -17.24
C GLU A 125 8.16 21.22 -18.06
#